data_AF-A0A7X8AWN1-F1
#
_entry.id   AF-A0A7X8AWN1-F1
#
_cell.length_a   1.000
_cell.length_b   1.000
_cell.length_c   1.000
_cell.angle_alpha   90.00
_cell.angle_beta   90.00
_cell.angle_gamma   90.00
#
_symmetry.space_group_name_H-M   'P 1'
#
loop_
_entity.id
_entity.type
_entity.pdbx_description
1 polymer ?
#
loop_
_entity_poly.entity_id
_entity_poly.type
_entity_poly.pdbx_seq_one_letter_code
_entity_poly.pdbx_strand_id
1 'polypeptide(L)'
;INNDNILKLVDFDVSRIYKDSSSTDTEILGTHGYAAPEQFGFRQSDARTDIYSLGVLMNVMLTGNFPTDNLYQGSLAPIISKCISLDPDKRYQTVKELKDALLKKEPEATKFNANKLDNFKLPGFRSGKLVFKIPALIWYSFLILTAIGLFTDSPTFKDRVADILVTTFFILATLLLGNYRNISNKLPIIRSDRHLIKFTGYALYLLLMLIIMASLLPA
;
A
#
# COMPACT_ATOMS: atom_id res chain seq x y z
N ILE A 1 8.19 0.53 -12.96
CA ILE A 1 7.62 -0.19 -11.79
C ILE A 1 8.07 -1.64 -11.89
N ASN A 2 8.63 -2.24 -10.84
CA ASN A 2 9.06 -3.64 -10.88
C ASN A 2 7.89 -4.60 -10.58
N ASN A 3 8.13 -5.93 -10.64
CA ASN A 3 7.11 -6.95 -10.37
C ASN A 3 6.51 -6.90 -8.94
N ASP A 4 7.18 -6.22 -8.01
CA ASP A 4 6.71 -6.03 -6.63
C ASP A 4 5.88 -4.75 -6.45
N ASN A 5 5.48 -4.08 -7.55
CA ASN A 5 4.80 -2.79 -7.54
C ASN A 5 5.60 -1.67 -6.85
N ILE A 6 6.94 -1.76 -6.86
CA ILE A 6 7.81 -0.70 -6.34
C ILE A 6 8.14 0.27 -7.49
N LEU A 7 7.82 1.55 -7.28
CA LEU A 7 8.26 2.63 -8.14
C LEU A 7 9.75 2.91 -7.89
N LYS A 8 10.53 2.99 -8.97
CA LYS A 8 11.94 3.36 -8.95
C LYS A 8 12.14 4.43 -10.01
N LEU A 9 12.89 5.47 -9.68
CA LEU A 9 13.41 6.40 -10.68
C LEU A 9 14.48 5.67 -11.49
N VAL A 10 14.43 5.85 -12.79
CA VAL A 10 15.36 5.31 -13.77
C VAL A 10 15.76 6.46 -14.67
N ASP A 11 16.93 6.32 -15.30
CA ASP A 11 17.55 7.34 -16.14
C ASP A 11 18.05 8.56 -15.34
N PHE A 12 19.37 8.68 -15.23
CA PHE A 12 20.06 9.78 -14.54
C PHE A 12 20.99 10.54 -15.49
N ASP A 13 20.85 10.35 -16.80
CA ASP A 13 21.79 10.88 -17.81
C ASP A 13 21.78 12.41 -17.87
N VAL A 14 20.65 13.03 -17.49
CA VAL A 14 20.48 14.50 -17.42
C VAL A 14 20.57 15.05 -15.99
N SER A 15 21.01 14.24 -15.02
CA SER A 15 21.13 14.68 -13.62
C SER A 15 22.25 15.70 -13.42
N ARG A 16 22.09 16.61 -12.46
CA ARG A 16 23.04 17.71 -12.21
C ARG A 16 23.40 17.83 -10.74
N ILE A 17 24.65 18.24 -10.50
CA ILE A 17 25.12 18.69 -9.19
C ILE A 17 25.01 20.21 -9.20
N TYR A 18 24.23 20.74 -8.26
CA TYR A 18 24.12 22.18 -8.04
C TYR A 18 25.49 22.78 -7.68
N LYS A 19 25.82 23.94 -8.25
CA LYS A 19 27.09 24.65 -8.04
C LYS A 19 26.80 26.07 -7.58
N ASP A 20 27.25 26.42 -6.38
CA ASP A 20 27.05 27.76 -5.77
C ASP A 20 27.64 28.93 -6.59
N SER A 21 28.57 28.65 -7.52
CA SER A 21 29.31 29.66 -8.29
C SER A 21 28.72 29.99 -9.66
N SER A 22 27.61 29.38 -10.07
CA SER A 22 26.97 29.65 -11.37
C SER A 22 25.67 30.43 -11.21
N SER A 23 25.35 31.29 -12.17
CA SER A 23 24.07 32.03 -12.21
C SER A 23 23.07 31.42 -13.19
N THR A 24 23.55 30.63 -14.16
CA THR A 24 22.76 30.04 -15.24
C THR A 24 23.26 28.63 -15.57
N ASP A 25 22.42 27.88 -16.28
CA ASP A 25 22.73 26.56 -16.79
C ASP A 25 23.51 26.64 -18.10
N THR A 26 24.48 25.75 -18.31
CA THR A 26 25.31 25.71 -19.52
C THR A 26 24.63 25.07 -20.72
N GLU A 27 23.57 24.29 -20.51
CA GLU A 27 22.79 23.62 -21.56
C GLU A 27 21.30 23.68 -21.24
N ILE A 28 20.49 23.95 -22.27
CA ILE A 28 19.03 23.86 -22.20
C ILE A 28 18.68 22.37 -22.23
N LEU A 29 18.28 21.82 -21.09
CA LEU A 29 17.87 20.42 -20.94
C LEU A 29 16.48 20.37 -20.32
N GLY A 30 15.64 19.48 -20.83
CA GLY A 30 14.32 19.20 -20.26
C GLY A 30 13.35 18.61 -21.29
N THR A 31 12.45 17.75 -20.83
CA THR A 31 11.37 17.23 -21.67
C THR A 31 10.30 18.30 -21.84
N HIS A 32 9.91 18.57 -23.10
CA HIS A 32 8.88 19.56 -23.40
C HIS A 32 7.59 19.29 -22.60
N GLY A 33 7.02 20.33 -22.00
CA GLY A 33 5.83 20.25 -21.15
C GLY A 33 6.13 19.91 -19.68
N TYR A 34 7.26 19.27 -19.35
CA TYR A 34 7.65 18.94 -17.96
C TYR A 34 8.72 19.88 -17.40
N ALA A 35 9.60 20.40 -18.27
CA ALA A 35 10.69 21.25 -17.87
C ALA A 35 10.20 22.55 -17.20
N ALA A 36 10.87 22.95 -16.12
CA ALA A 36 10.58 24.21 -15.45
C ALA A 36 11.02 25.41 -16.31
N PRO A 37 10.35 26.57 -16.21
CA PRO A 37 10.67 27.74 -17.02
C PRO A 37 12.14 28.19 -16.93
N GLU A 38 12.76 28.06 -15.76
CA GLU A 38 14.17 28.41 -15.57
C GLU A 38 15.15 27.58 -16.42
N GLN A 39 14.79 26.34 -16.78
CA GLN A 39 15.63 25.45 -17.58
C GLN A 39 15.83 25.94 -19.03
N PHE A 40 15.04 26.93 -19.46
CA PHE A 40 15.18 27.58 -20.76
C PHE A 40 16.18 28.75 -20.77
N GLY A 41 16.99 28.89 -19.71
CA GLY A 41 18.16 29.80 -19.68
C GLY A 41 17.99 31.06 -18.85
N PHE A 42 16.91 31.18 -18.07
CA PHE A 42 16.62 32.39 -17.29
C PHE A 42 17.19 32.37 -15.86
N ARG A 43 17.53 31.18 -15.33
CA ARG A 43 18.11 30.98 -13.98
C ARG A 43 18.78 29.60 -13.93
N GLN A 44 19.74 29.40 -13.02
CA GLN A 44 20.29 28.07 -12.76
C GLN A 44 19.22 27.14 -12.18
N SER A 45 19.20 25.89 -12.63
CA SER A 45 18.32 24.86 -12.08
C SER A 45 18.77 24.42 -10.68
N ASP A 46 17.81 24.22 -9.79
CA ASP A 46 18.02 23.67 -8.45
C ASP A 46 16.92 22.65 -8.11
N ALA A 47 16.85 22.19 -6.85
CA ALA A 47 15.86 21.20 -6.43
C ALA A 47 14.39 21.60 -6.73
N ARG A 48 14.10 22.89 -6.93
CA ARG A 48 12.76 23.42 -7.22
C ARG A 48 12.36 23.21 -8.68
N THR A 49 13.33 22.96 -9.55
CA THR A 49 13.12 22.55 -10.94
C THR A 49 12.51 21.15 -11.00
N ASP A 50 13.00 20.22 -10.18
CA ASP A 50 12.42 18.88 -10.05
C ASP A 50 11.01 18.93 -9.44
N ILE A 51 10.77 19.85 -8.50
CA ILE A 51 9.46 20.06 -7.88
C ILE A 51 8.42 20.52 -8.90
N TYR A 52 8.80 21.39 -9.85
CA TYR A 52 7.94 21.79 -10.95
C TYR A 52 7.58 20.60 -11.83
N SER A 53 8.59 19.87 -12.28
CA SER A 53 8.42 18.68 -13.15
C SER A 53 7.52 17.64 -12.49
N LEU A 54 7.68 17.42 -11.19
CA LEU A 54 6.81 16.55 -10.40
C LEU A 54 5.37 17.06 -10.32
N GLY A 55 5.16 18.38 -10.18
CA GLY A 55 3.84 18.99 -10.22
C GLY A 55 3.12 18.79 -11.56
N VAL A 56 3.83 18.96 -12.67
CA VAL A 56 3.31 18.64 -14.02
C VAL A 56 2.93 17.16 -14.10
N LEU A 57 3.84 16.27 -13.69
CA LEU A 57 3.61 14.83 -13.72
C LEU A 57 2.37 14.43 -12.90
N MET A 58 2.22 14.98 -11.71
CA MET A 58 1.03 14.77 -10.89
C MET A 58 -0.26 15.19 -11.60
N ASN A 59 -0.27 16.34 -12.28
CA ASN A 59 -1.42 16.78 -13.07
C ASN A 59 -1.74 15.77 -14.18
N VAL A 60 -0.75 15.42 -14.99
CA VAL A 60 -0.89 14.48 -16.11
C VAL A 60 -1.40 13.12 -15.62
N MET A 61 -0.92 12.61 -14.49
CA MET A 61 -1.41 11.35 -13.92
C MET A 61 -2.88 11.42 -13.48
N LEU A 62 -3.36 12.59 -13.05
CA LEU A 62 -4.73 12.76 -12.54
C LEU A 62 -5.74 13.14 -13.63
N THR A 63 -5.30 13.82 -14.69
CA THR A 63 -6.19 14.36 -15.72
C THR A 63 -5.95 13.77 -17.11
N GLY A 64 -4.83 13.09 -17.33
CA GLY A 64 -4.36 12.66 -18.65
C GLY A 64 -3.84 13.79 -19.55
N ASN A 65 -3.80 15.04 -19.06
CA ASN A 65 -3.52 16.24 -19.86
C ASN A 65 -2.46 17.12 -19.19
N PHE A 66 -1.79 17.98 -19.97
CA PHE A 66 -0.86 18.97 -19.40
C PHE A 66 -1.61 20.05 -18.61
N PRO A 67 -0.97 20.70 -17.61
CA PRO A 67 -1.60 21.77 -16.83
C PRO A 67 -2.09 22.96 -17.67
N THR A 68 -1.48 23.21 -18.83
CA THR A 68 -1.90 24.24 -19.78
C THR A 68 -3.25 23.95 -20.42
N ASP A 69 -3.58 22.68 -20.61
CA ASP A 69 -4.81 22.24 -21.26
C ASP A 69 -5.91 21.98 -20.23
N ASN A 70 -5.57 21.29 -19.15
CA ASN A 70 -6.50 20.95 -18.08
C ASN A 70 -5.78 20.81 -16.74
N LEU A 71 -5.92 21.85 -15.91
CA LEU A 71 -5.42 21.85 -14.54
C LEU A 71 -6.37 21.08 -13.62
N TYR A 72 -5.83 20.11 -12.89
CA TYR A 72 -6.56 19.31 -11.90
C TYR A 72 -7.24 20.18 -10.85
N GLN A 73 -8.52 19.92 -10.56
CA GLN A 73 -9.34 20.72 -9.65
C GLN A 73 -9.73 20.02 -8.34
N GLY A 74 -9.28 18.78 -8.12
CA GLY A 74 -9.64 18.00 -6.93
C GLY A 74 -8.81 18.37 -5.69
N SER A 75 -8.79 17.47 -4.71
CA SER A 75 -8.17 17.73 -3.40
C SER A 75 -6.70 18.16 -3.49
N LEU A 76 -5.90 17.57 -4.38
CA LEU A 76 -4.48 17.92 -4.56
C LEU A 76 -4.23 19.22 -5.34
N ALA A 77 -5.25 19.87 -5.90
CA ALA A 77 -5.08 21.03 -6.78
C ALA A 77 -4.20 22.15 -6.19
N PRO A 78 -4.37 22.59 -4.92
CA PRO A 78 -3.51 23.63 -4.34
C PRO A 78 -2.03 23.23 -4.24
N ILE A 79 -1.73 21.94 -4.05
CA ILE A 79 -0.35 21.45 -3.98
C ILE A 79 0.26 21.47 -5.38
N ILE A 80 -0.48 20.94 -6.37
CA ILE A 80 -0.05 20.93 -7.78
C ILE A 80 0.19 22.36 -8.26
N SER A 81 -0.75 23.28 -8.01
CA SER A 81 -0.61 24.70 -8.37
C SER A 81 0.61 25.36 -7.73
N LYS A 82 0.94 25.03 -6.47
CA LYS A 82 2.15 25.53 -5.81
C LYS A 82 3.42 24.95 -6.45
N CYS A 83 3.43 23.66 -6.81
CA CYS A 83 4.56 23.04 -7.50
C CYS A 83 4.84 23.68 -8.87
N ILE A 84 3.80 23.94 -9.67
CA ILE A 84 3.94 24.46 -11.05
C ILE A 84 4.01 25.99 -11.13
N SER A 85 4.25 26.69 -10.02
CA SER A 85 4.43 28.14 -10.01
C SER A 85 5.56 28.55 -10.96
N LEU A 86 5.33 29.56 -11.80
CA LEU A 86 6.38 30.09 -12.68
C LEU A 86 7.57 30.66 -11.89
N ASP A 87 7.28 31.25 -10.73
CA ASP A 87 8.28 31.75 -9.79
C ASP A 87 8.76 30.61 -8.86
N PRO A 88 10.05 30.20 -8.93
CA PRO A 88 10.61 29.15 -8.08
C PRO A 88 10.53 29.46 -6.58
N ASP A 89 10.59 30.74 -6.21
CA ASP A 89 10.59 31.18 -4.80
C ASP A 89 9.19 30.99 -4.16
N LYS A 90 8.14 30.83 -4.98
CA LYS A 90 6.76 30.50 -4.54
C LYS A 90 6.47 29.00 -4.48
N ARG A 91 7.36 28.15 -5.00
CA ARG A 91 7.21 26.68 -4.95
C ARG A 91 7.52 26.16 -3.54
N TYR A 92 7.34 24.86 -3.34
CA TYR A 92 7.98 24.17 -2.22
C TYR A 92 9.49 24.29 -2.37
N GLN A 93 10.20 24.65 -1.31
CA GLN A 93 11.65 24.88 -1.39
C GLN A 93 12.43 23.57 -1.28
N THR A 94 11.82 22.52 -0.73
CA THR A 94 12.43 21.19 -0.63
C THR A 94 11.42 20.10 -0.95
N VAL A 95 11.92 18.95 -1.42
CA VAL A 95 11.09 17.74 -1.61
C VAL A 95 10.46 17.28 -0.30
N LYS A 96 11.13 17.53 0.84
CA LYS A 96 10.58 17.23 2.18
C LYS A 96 9.32 18.07 2.46
N GLU A 97 9.34 19.38 2.18
CA GLU A 97 8.19 20.26 2.36
C GLU A 97 7.01 19.82 1.48
N LEU A 98 7.28 19.46 0.22
CA LEU A 98 6.26 18.92 -0.68
C LEU A 98 5.69 17.60 -0.15
N LYS A 99 6.56 16.66 0.27
CA LYS A 99 6.13 15.39 0.86
C LYS A 99 5.23 15.62 2.06
N ASP A 100 5.62 16.48 2.99
CA ASP A 100 4.83 16.77 4.20
C ASP A 100 3.45 17.37 3.84
N ALA A 101 3.38 18.22 2.81
CA ALA A 101 2.12 18.77 2.31
C ALA A 101 1.20 17.70 1.69
N LEU A 102 1.77 16.76 0.92
CA LEU A 102 1.03 15.63 0.35
C LEU A 102 0.48 14.72 1.45
N LEU A 103 1.31 14.34 2.41
CA LEU A 103 0.92 13.49 3.55
C LEU A 103 -0.18 14.12 4.41
N LYS A 104 -0.14 15.44 4.58
CA LYS A 104 -1.17 16.17 5.33
C LYS A 104 -2.54 16.14 4.63
N LYS A 105 -2.55 16.06 3.29
CA LYS A 105 -3.78 16.13 2.47
C LYS A 105 -4.32 14.75 2.07
N GLU A 106 -3.53 13.70 2.24
CA GLU A 106 -4.02 12.34 2.10
C GLU A 106 -4.92 11.94 3.29
N PRO A 107 -6.18 11.58 3.06
CA PRO A 107 -6.92 10.79 4.01
C PRO A 107 -6.37 9.35 3.93
N GLU A 108 -5.64 8.90 4.96
CA GLU A 108 -5.35 7.48 5.26
C GLU A 108 -4.60 6.63 4.19
N ALA A 109 -4.31 7.15 2.99
CA ALA A 109 -3.71 6.40 1.88
C ALA A 109 -2.20 6.17 2.04
N THR A 110 -1.52 6.96 2.88
CA THR A 110 -0.09 6.77 3.19
C THR A 110 0.20 5.69 4.25
N LYS A 111 -0.56 4.60 4.28
CA LYS A 111 -0.15 3.35 4.96
C LYS A 111 0.82 2.52 4.12
N PHE A 112 1.24 3.00 2.95
CA PHE A 112 1.99 2.21 1.99
C PHE A 112 3.36 1.71 2.49
N ASN A 113 4.01 2.40 3.44
CA ASN A 113 5.27 1.96 4.06
C ASN A 113 5.12 1.26 5.42
N ALA A 114 3.96 1.33 6.07
CA ALA A 114 3.62 0.47 7.21
C ALA A 114 3.24 -0.95 6.75
N ASN A 115 2.90 -1.12 5.47
CA ASN A 115 2.47 -2.38 4.85
C ASN A 115 3.43 -3.56 5.02
N LYS A 116 4.75 -3.36 5.18
CA LYS A 116 5.64 -4.50 5.42
C LYS A 116 5.36 -5.16 6.77
N LEU A 117 5.14 -4.39 7.84
CA LEU A 117 4.80 -4.92 9.17
C LEU A 117 3.30 -5.19 9.30
N ASP A 118 2.44 -4.38 8.68
CA ASP A 118 0.99 -4.59 8.66
C ASP A 118 0.59 -5.86 7.91
N ASN A 119 1.35 -6.29 6.90
CA ASN A 119 1.14 -7.57 6.23
C ASN A 119 1.29 -8.77 7.19
N PHE A 120 2.08 -8.64 8.27
CA PHE A 120 2.22 -9.70 9.28
C PHE A 120 1.20 -9.61 10.41
N LYS A 121 0.43 -8.53 10.51
CA LYS A 121 -0.61 -8.40 11.53
C LYS A 121 -1.75 -9.39 11.27
N LEU A 122 -2.05 -10.17 12.31
CA LEU A 122 -3.15 -11.13 12.31
C LEU A 122 -4.50 -10.44 12.05
N PRO A 123 -5.46 -11.14 11.41
CA PRO A 123 -6.84 -10.69 11.32
C PRO A 123 -7.37 -10.21 12.68
N GLY A 124 -8.02 -9.05 12.70
CA GLY A 124 -8.51 -8.39 13.93
C GLY A 124 -7.55 -7.39 14.58
N PHE A 125 -6.24 -7.49 14.34
CA PHE A 125 -5.23 -6.56 14.91
C PHE A 125 -4.71 -5.51 13.92
N ARG A 126 -5.25 -5.47 12.70
CA ARG A 126 -4.84 -4.52 11.66
C ARG A 126 -5.32 -3.09 11.91
N SER A 127 -6.47 -2.95 12.57
CA SER A 127 -7.04 -1.65 12.92
C SER A 127 -6.45 -1.12 14.22
N GLY A 128 -6.25 0.20 14.32
CA GLY A 128 -5.87 0.85 15.58
C GLY A 128 -6.98 0.80 16.64
N LYS A 129 -8.24 0.63 16.22
CA LYS A 129 -9.44 0.73 17.07
C LYS A 129 -9.61 -0.50 17.97
N LEU A 130 -9.94 -0.27 19.24
CA LEU A 130 -10.15 -1.32 20.25
C LEU A 130 -11.28 -2.29 19.91
N VAL A 131 -12.32 -1.82 19.22
CA VAL A 131 -13.50 -2.61 18.84
C VAL A 131 -13.16 -3.85 17.99
N PHE A 132 -12.04 -3.83 17.26
CA PHE A 132 -11.56 -5.00 16.51
C PHE A 132 -10.56 -5.84 17.29
N LYS A 133 -9.78 -5.21 18.18
CA LYS A 133 -8.73 -5.88 18.97
C LYS A 133 -9.29 -6.74 20.09
N ILE A 134 -10.32 -6.28 20.79
CA ILE A 134 -10.91 -7.02 21.93
C ILE A 134 -11.51 -8.36 21.47
N PRO A 135 -12.40 -8.41 20.45
CA PRO A 135 -12.92 -9.68 19.96
C PRO A 135 -11.83 -10.59 19.39
N ALA A 136 -10.84 -10.02 18.70
CA ALA A 136 -9.71 -10.78 18.18
C ALA A 136 -8.92 -11.44 19.32
N LEU A 137 -8.59 -10.69 20.38
CA LEU A 137 -7.91 -11.22 21.55
C LEU A 137 -8.68 -12.38 22.19
N ILE A 138 -10.00 -12.22 22.36
CA ILE A 138 -10.87 -13.29 22.89
C ILE A 138 -10.82 -14.52 21.98
N TRP A 139 -10.96 -14.32 20.67
CA TRP A 139 -10.96 -15.40 19.68
C TRP A 139 -9.64 -16.19 19.67
N TYR A 140 -8.49 -15.52 19.61
CA TYR A 140 -7.21 -16.22 19.61
C TYR A 140 -6.90 -16.87 20.96
N SER A 141 -7.31 -16.27 22.07
CA SER A 141 -7.22 -16.93 23.39
C SER A 141 -8.06 -18.20 23.42
N PHE A 142 -9.31 -18.16 22.93
CA PHE A 142 -10.17 -19.35 22.83
C PHE A 142 -9.53 -20.46 21.98
N LEU A 143 -8.91 -20.13 20.86
CA LEU A 143 -8.18 -21.09 20.03
C LEU A 143 -7.00 -21.74 20.78
N ILE A 144 -6.23 -20.95 21.54
CA ILE A 144 -5.13 -21.47 22.35
C ILE A 144 -5.65 -22.42 23.45
N LEU A 145 -6.73 -22.02 24.14
CA LEU A 145 -7.35 -22.84 25.18
C LEU A 145 -7.89 -24.17 24.64
N THR A 146 -8.45 -24.14 23.43
CA THR A 146 -8.89 -25.35 22.72
C THR A 146 -7.69 -26.22 22.34
N ALA A 147 -6.60 -25.63 21.83
CA ALA A 147 -5.40 -26.37 21.43
C ALA A 147 -4.74 -27.14 22.59
N ILE A 148 -4.76 -26.58 23.79
CA ILE A 148 -4.26 -27.25 25.01
C ILE A 148 -5.30 -28.19 25.64
N GLY A 149 -6.48 -28.33 25.01
CA GLY A 149 -7.62 -29.13 25.44
C GLY A 149 -8.14 -28.77 26.83
N LEU A 150 -8.26 -27.47 27.12
CA LEU A 150 -8.81 -26.98 28.38
C LEU A 150 -10.27 -27.41 28.59
N PHE A 151 -11.02 -27.63 27.50
CA PHE A 151 -12.46 -27.88 27.53
C PHE A 151 -12.83 -29.37 27.61
N THR A 152 -11.84 -30.26 27.68
CA THR A 152 -12.05 -31.71 27.67
C THR A 152 -11.43 -32.31 28.93
N ASP A 153 -12.26 -32.85 29.81
CA ASP A 153 -11.81 -33.53 31.02
C ASP A 153 -11.21 -34.90 30.69
N SER A 154 -10.00 -35.17 31.16
CA SER A 154 -9.28 -36.44 30.94
C SER A 154 -9.25 -36.89 29.46
N PRO A 155 -8.71 -36.06 28.56
CA PRO A 155 -8.80 -36.28 27.11
C PRO A 155 -8.01 -37.50 26.66
N THR A 156 -8.64 -38.31 25.82
CA THR A 156 -7.97 -39.43 25.15
C THR A 156 -7.05 -38.94 24.04
N PHE A 157 -6.21 -39.82 23.50
CA PHE A 157 -5.39 -39.50 22.34
C PHE A 157 -6.24 -39.00 21.14
N LYS A 158 -7.41 -39.61 20.92
CA LYS A 158 -8.32 -39.21 19.84
C LYS A 158 -8.85 -37.79 20.04
N ASP A 159 -9.21 -37.44 21.27
CA ASP A 159 -9.70 -36.10 21.61
C ASP A 159 -8.61 -35.05 21.39
N ARG A 160 -7.35 -35.35 21.78
CA ARG A 160 -6.21 -34.47 21.53
C ARG A 160 -5.97 -34.24 20.03
N VAL A 161 -6.07 -35.28 19.22
CA VAL A 161 -5.93 -35.16 17.76
C VAL A 161 -7.07 -34.30 17.20
N ALA A 162 -8.32 -34.52 17.65
CA ALA A 162 -9.47 -33.72 17.24
C ALA A 162 -9.32 -32.24 17.61
N ASP A 163 -8.92 -31.92 18.84
CA ASP A 163 -8.68 -30.55 19.31
C ASP A 163 -7.64 -29.82 18.46
N ILE A 164 -6.53 -30.49 18.12
CA ILE A 164 -5.48 -29.94 17.27
C ILE A 164 -5.98 -29.69 15.85
N LEU A 165 -6.71 -30.65 15.25
CA LEU A 165 -7.25 -30.51 13.90
C LEU A 165 -8.29 -29.39 13.81
N VAL A 166 -9.22 -29.33 14.77
CA VAL A 166 -10.25 -28.29 14.85
C VAL A 166 -9.60 -26.92 15.04
N THR A 167 -8.64 -26.79 15.94
CA THR A 167 -7.92 -25.53 16.14
C THR A 167 -7.18 -25.11 14.87
N THR A 168 -6.49 -26.05 14.21
CA THR A 168 -5.75 -25.79 12.96
C THR A 168 -6.70 -25.31 11.86
N PHE A 169 -7.85 -25.96 11.71
CA PHE A 169 -8.90 -25.54 10.79
C PHE A 169 -9.32 -24.09 11.04
N PHE A 170 -9.65 -23.73 12.28
CA PHE A 170 -10.10 -22.37 12.61
C PHE A 170 -9.01 -21.32 12.44
N ILE A 171 -7.74 -21.64 12.72
CA ILE A 171 -6.60 -20.76 12.43
C ILE A 171 -6.54 -20.50 10.92
N LEU A 172 -6.50 -21.55 10.11
CA LEU A 172 -6.40 -21.42 8.65
C LEU A 172 -7.62 -20.69 8.06
N ALA A 173 -8.83 -20.99 8.53
CA ALA A 173 -10.05 -20.29 8.13
C ALA A 173 -9.99 -18.80 8.49
N THR A 174 -9.52 -18.46 9.70
CA THR A 174 -9.35 -17.06 10.14
C THR A 174 -8.34 -16.32 9.25
N LEU A 175 -7.21 -16.96 8.92
CA LEU A 175 -6.19 -16.38 8.05
C LEU A 175 -6.72 -16.19 6.62
N LEU A 176 -7.48 -17.15 6.08
CA LEU A 176 -8.08 -17.07 4.75
C LEU A 176 -9.13 -15.96 4.66
N LEU A 177 -10.15 -16.01 5.53
CA LEU A 177 -11.24 -15.04 5.56
C LEU A 177 -10.77 -13.64 5.90
N GLY A 178 -9.80 -13.54 6.81
CA GLY A 178 -9.14 -12.29 7.15
C GLY A 178 -8.16 -11.80 6.10
N ASN A 179 -8.00 -12.48 4.97
CA ASN A 179 -7.05 -12.14 3.90
C ASN A 179 -5.62 -11.88 4.41
N TYR A 180 -5.10 -12.80 5.23
CA TYR A 180 -3.75 -12.68 5.80
C TYR A 180 -2.68 -12.66 4.71
N ARG A 181 -1.75 -11.69 4.80
CA ARG A 181 -0.69 -11.46 3.80
C ARG A 181 -1.19 -11.40 2.35
N ASN A 182 -2.41 -10.89 2.15
CA ASN A 182 -3.06 -10.81 0.84
C ASN A 182 -3.17 -12.18 0.12
N ILE A 183 -3.45 -13.25 0.87
CA ILE A 183 -3.64 -14.60 0.33
C ILE A 183 -4.73 -14.66 -0.75
N SER A 184 -5.72 -13.76 -0.71
CA SER A 184 -6.75 -13.62 -1.75
C SER A 184 -6.18 -13.41 -3.14
N ASN A 185 -5.01 -12.77 -3.25
CA ASN A 185 -4.39 -12.45 -4.53
C ASN A 185 -3.56 -13.62 -5.08
N LYS A 186 -3.28 -14.62 -4.24
CA LYS A 186 -2.48 -15.80 -4.58
C LYS A 186 -3.33 -17.01 -4.94
N LEU A 187 -4.53 -17.10 -4.38
CA LEU A 187 -5.43 -18.23 -4.61
C LEU A 187 -6.27 -18.03 -5.87
N PRO A 188 -6.32 -19.04 -6.76
CA PRO A 188 -7.30 -19.09 -7.86
C PRO A 188 -8.73 -18.85 -7.37
N ILE A 189 -9.61 -18.34 -8.22
CA ILE A 189 -11.02 -18.03 -7.93
C ILE A 189 -11.21 -16.83 -6.97
N ILE A 190 -10.55 -16.80 -5.80
CA ILE A 190 -10.67 -15.70 -4.82
C ILE A 190 -10.05 -14.39 -5.35
N ARG A 191 -9.08 -14.47 -6.27
CA ARG A 191 -8.50 -13.29 -6.95
C ARG A 191 -9.46 -12.54 -7.88
N SER A 192 -10.66 -13.05 -8.13
CA SER A 192 -11.64 -12.42 -9.03
C SER A 192 -12.21 -11.14 -8.42
N ASP A 193 -12.41 -10.11 -9.26
CA ASP A 193 -13.07 -8.86 -8.87
C ASP A 193 -14.58 -9.02 -8.69
N ARG A 194 -15.18 -10.10 -9.24
CA ARG A 194 -16.62 -10.35 -9.10
C ARG A 194 -16.92 -10.91 -7.71
N HIS A 195 -17.72 -10.16 -6.94
CA HIS A 195 -18.07 -10.51 -5.55
C HIS A 195 -18.64 -11.93 -5.40
N LEU A 196 -19.51 -12.36 -6.34
CA LEU A 196 -20.10 -13.70 -6.32
C LEU A 196 -19.04 -14.80 -6.49
N ILE A 197 -18.14 -14.65 -7.47
CA ILE A 197 -17.06 -15.62 -7.73
C ILE A 197 -16.12 -15.70 -6.52
N LYS A 198 -15.80 -14.54 -5.94
CA LYS A 198 -14.95 -14.46 -4.75
C LYS A 198 -15.57 -15.15 -3.54
N PHE A 199 -16.86 -14.91 -3.29
CA PHE A 199 -17.62 -15.58 -2.23
C PHE A 199 -17.66 -17.10 -2.42
N THR A 200 -17.99 -17.57 -3.63
CA THR A 200 -17.96 -19.00 -3.96
C THR A 200 -16.57 -19.61 -3.80
N GLY A 201 -15.53 -18.84 -4.13
CA GLY A 201 -14.14 -19.25 -3.90
C GLY A 201 -13.86 -19.49 -2.42
N TYR A 202 -14.16 -18.54 -1.55
CA TYR A 202 -13.98 -18.71 -0.10
C TYR A 202 -14.73 -19.94 0.44
N ALA A 203 -15.98 -20.15 0.03
CA ALA A 203 -16.77 -21.31 0.44
C ALA A 203 -16.12 -22.64 0.00
N LEU A 204 -15.63 -22.72 -1.24
CA LEU A 204 -14.98 -23.91 -1.77
C LEU A 204 -13.66 -24.23 -1.05
N TYR A 205 -12.84 -23.22 -0.75
CA TYR A 205 -11.60 -23.43 0.01
C TYR A 205 -11.87 -23.84 1.46
N LEU A 206 -12.89 -23.26 2.12
CA LEU A 206 -13.29 -23.68 3.46
C LEU A 206 -13.79 -25.13 3.47
N LEU A 207 -14.60 -25.52 2.49
CA LEU A 207 -15.09 -26.89 2.35
C LEU A 207 -13.93 -27.87 2.12
N LEU A 208 -13.00 -27.53 1.22
CA LEU A 208 -11.81 -28.35 0.97
C LEU A 208 -10.97 -28.55 2.23
N MET A 209 -10.72 -27.48 2.99
CA MET A 209 -9.99 -27.57 4.26
C MET A 209 -10.74 -28.43 5.28
N LEU A 210 -12.06 -28.32 5.36
CA LEU A 210 -12.88 -29.14 6.26
C LEU A 210 -12.77 -30.62 5.91
N ILE A 211 -12.87 -30.98 4.63
CA ILE A 211 -12.74 -32.36 4.16
C ILE A 211 -11.36 -32.93 4.51
N ILE A 212 -10.29 -32.15 4.26
CA ILE A 212 -8.92 -32.56 4.61
C ILE A 212 -8.81 -32.83 6.12
N MET A 213 -9.30 -31.92 6.96
CA MET A 213 -9.23 -32.07 8.41
C MET A 213 -10.05 -33.27 8.90
N ALA A 214 -11.25 -33.48 8.34
CA ALA A 214 -12.08 -34.64 8.66
C ALA A 214 -11.41 -35.96 8.28
N SER A 215 -10.67 -36.01 7.16
CA SER A 215 -9.95 -37.20 6.73
C SER A 215 -8.75 -37.58 7.62
N LEU A 216 -8.26 -36.64 8.44
CA LEU A 216 -7.15 -36.84 9.36
C LEU A 216 -7.60 -37.29 10.76
N LEU A 217 -8.91 -37.33 11.02
CA LEU A 217 -9.42 -37.81 12.29
C LEU A 217 -9.14 -39.32 12.45
N PRO A 218 -8.68 -39.75 13.62
CA PRO A 218 -8.46 -41.17 13.88
C PRO A 218 -9.80 -41.91 13.88
N ALA A 219 -9.88 -43.00 13.11
CA ALA A 219 -11.01 -43.93 13.10
C ALA A 219 -11.26 -44.51 14.50
#